data_AF-A0A239FZX9-F1
#
_entry.id   AF-A0A239FZX9-F1
#
_cell.length_a   1.000
_cell.length_b   1.000
_cell.length_c   1.000
_cell.angle_alpha   90.00
_cell.angle_beta   90.00
_cell.angle_gamma   90.00
#
_symmetry.space_group_name_H-M   'P 1'
#
loop_
_entity.id
_entity.type
_entity.pdbx_description
1 polymer ?
#
loop_
_entity_poly.entity_id
_entity_poly.type
_entity_poly.pdbx_seq_one_letter_code
_entity_poly.pdbx_strand_id
1 'polypeptide(L)' 'MSSEPLAAAPVRIESPCQRRCCLDDDDTCLGCGRTLDEIRAWNESDAQQRLAICQRASQRLLQANG' A
#
# COMPACT_ATOMS: atom_id res chain seq x y z
N MET A 1 -22.12 -22.19 -27.35
CA MET A 1 -21.46 -22.70 -26.14
C MET A 1 -21.15 -21.52 -25.24
N SER A 2 -21.60 -21.66 -24.00
CA SER A 2 -21.38 -20.88 -22.77
C SER A 2 -20.55 -19.59 -22.86
N SER A 3 -21.24 -18.46 -22.80
CA SER A 3 -20.73 -17.18 -22.34
C SER A 3 -20.48 -17.26 -20.83
N GLU A 4 -19.25 -17.58 -20.43
CA GLU A 4 -18.82 -17.45 -19.03
C GLU A 4 -18.73 -15.96 -18.66
N PRO A 5 -19.38 -15.52 -17.57
CA PRO A 5 -19.19 -14.16 -17.09
C PRO A 5 -17.78 -14.08 -16.53
N LEU A 6 -16.99 -13.15 -17.07
CA LEU A 6 -15.66 -12.80 -16.56
C LEU A 6 -15.82 -12.33 -15.11
N ALA A 7 -15.68 -13.28 -14.18
CA ALA A 7 -15.75 -13.02 -12.75
C ALA A 7 -14.78 -11.89 -12.43
N ALA A 8 -15.32 -10.80 -11.88
CA ALA A 8 -14.57 -9.61 -11.49
C ALA A 8 -13.33 -10.04 -10.72
N ALA A 9 -12.16 -9.88 -11.36
CA ALA A 9 -10.89 -10.27 -10.79
C ALA A 9 -10.76 -9.62 -9.41
N PRO A 10 -10.31 -10.35 -8.37
CA PRO A 10 -10.09 -9.76 -7.06
C PRO A 10 -9.16 -8.57 -7.25
N VAL A 11 -9.60 -7.39 -6.82
CA VAL A 11 -8.83 -6.14 -6.91
C VAL A 11 -7.57 -6.34 -6.06
N ARG A 12 -6.49 -6.78 -6.70
CA ARG A 12 -5.20 -6.96 -6.03
C ARG A 12 -4.64 -5.57 -5.79
N ILE A 13 -4.72 -5.11 -4.55
CA ILE A 13 -4.02 -3.90 -4.14
C ILE A 13 -2.51 -4.21 -4.17
N GLU A 14 -1.85 -3.66 -5.18
CA GLU A 14 -0.42 -3.73 -5.35
C GLU A 14 0.30 -2.89 -4.28
N SER A 15 1.50 -3.33 -3.89
CA SER A 15 2.28 -2.61 -2.89
C SER A 15 2.80 -1.30 -3.49
N PRO A 16 2.62 -0.14 -2.83
CA PRO A 16 3.13 1.15 -3.32
C PRO A 16 4.66 1.28 -3.14
N CYS A 17 5.37 0.16 -2.99
CA CYS A 17 6.80 0.12 -2.72
C CYS A 17 7.58 0.41 -4.00
N GLN A 18 8.21 1.58 -4.07
CA GLN A 18 9.09 1.98 -5.18
C GLN A 18 10.53 1.46 -5.04
N ARG A 19 10.76 0.46 -4.19
CA ARG A 19 12.09 -0.11 -3.84
C ARG A 19 13.12 0.93 -3.41
N ARG A 20 12.66 2.04 -2.86
CA ARG A 20 13.47 3.15 -2.36
C ARG A 20 13.15 3.32 -0.88
N CYS A 21 13.59 2.37 -0.06
CA CYS A 21 13.30 2.36 1.37
C CYS A 21 14.30 3.27 2.11
N CYS A 22 13.81 4.43 2.55
CA CYS A 22 14.49 5.30 3.51
C CYS A 22 13.51 5.57 4.63
N LEU A 23 13.72 5.00 5.82
CA LEU A 23 12.88 5.26 6.99
C LEU A 23 13.35 6.54 7.68
N ASP A 24 12.42 7.33 8.20
CA ASP A 24 12.69 8.43 9.11
C ASP A 24 12.71 7.97 10.58
N ASP A 25 12.82 8.91 11.52
CA ASP A 25 12.79 8.66 12.96
C ASP A 25 11.46 8.06 13.47
N ASP A 26 10.36 8.19 12.71
CA ASP A 26 9.04 7.61 13.03
C ASP A 26 8.82 6.26 12.32
N ASP A 27 9.90 5.63 11.82
CA ASP A 27 9.82 4.40 11.05
C ASP A 27 8.92 4.53 9.81
N THR A 28 8.77 5.75 9.26
CA THR A 28 8.00 6.03 8.05
C THR A 28 8.93 6.04 6.84
N CYS A 29 8.62 5.22 5.85
CA CYS A 29 9.37 5.17 4.61
C CYS A 29 9.12 6.42 3.78
N LEU A 30 10.12 7.29 3.66
CA LEU A 30 10.11 8.51 2.86
C LEU A 30 9.91 8.26 1.35
N GLY A 31 10.18 7.04 0.87
CA GLY A 31 10.01 6.68 -0.53
C GLY A 31 8.59 6.29 -0.93
N CYS A 32 7.86 5.58 -0.05
CA CYS A 32 6.50 5.12 -0.34
C CYS A 32 5.43 5.63 0.66
N GLY A 33 5.84 6.29 1.73
CA GLY A 33 5.01 6.88 2.79
C GLY A 33 4.47 5.89 3.82
N ARG A 34 4.83 4.60 3.73
CA ARG A 34 4.34 3.56 4.65
C ARG A 34 5.20 3.46 5.90
N THR A 35 4.59 3.19 7.04
CA THR A 35 5.35 2.88 8.26
C THR A 35 5.91 1.46 8.23
N LEU A 36 6.95 1.20 9.00
CA LEU A 36 7.54 -0.12 9.18
C LEU A 36 6.50 -1.14 9.67
N ASP A 37 5.60 -0.70 10.57
CA ASP A 37 4.50 -1.51 11.07
C ASP A 37 3.51 -1.90 9.96
N GLU A 38 3.13 -0.95 9.10
CA GLU A 38 2.30 -1.22 7.93
C GLU A 38 2.99 -2.14 6.92
N ILE A 39 4.31 -2.00 6.75
CA ILE A 39 5.13 -2.87 5.87
C ILE A 39 5.11 -4.31 6.41
N ARG A 40 5.27 -4.50 7.72
CA ARG A 40 5.19 -5.82 8.37
C ARG A 40 3.79 -6.42 8.25
N ALA A 41 2.77 -5.64 8.60
CA ALA A 41 1.37 -6.06 8.55
C ALA A 41 0.84 -6.30 7.13
N TRP A 42 1.55 -5.91 6.06
CA TRP A 42 1.07 -5.99 4.67
C TRP A 42 0.65 -7.39 4.23
N ASN A 43 1.48 -8.39 4.56
CA ASN A 43 1.21 -9.78 4.16
C ASN A 43 -0.03 -10.31 4.87
N GLU A 44 -0.26 -9.86 6.10
CA GLU A 44 -1.40 -10.22 6.95
C GLU A 44 -2.63 -9.34 6.71
N SER A 45 -2.48 -8.25 5.95
CA SER A 45 -3.55 -7.27 5.69
C SER A 45 -4.50 -7.72 4.57
N ASP A 46 -5.79 -7.55 4.79
CA ASP A 46 -6.85 -7.72 3.79
C ASP A 46 -6.84 -6.61 2.73
N ALA A 47 -7.58 -6.81 1.62
CA ALA A 47 -7.68 -5.83 0.54
C ALA A 47 -8.10 -4.43 1.03
N GLN A 48 -9.04 -4.35 1.97
CA GLN A 48 -9.49 -3.08 2.55
C GLN A 48 -8.41 -2.40 3.41
N GLN A 49 -7.68 -3.18 4.21
CA GLN A 49 -6.54 -2.68 4.99
C GLN A 49 -5.40 -2.20 4.09
N ARG A 50 -5.08 -2.97 3.05
CA ARG A 50 -4.07 -2.59 2.05
C ARG A 50 -4.43 -1.28 1.37
N LEU A 51 -5.71 -1.11 0.99
CA LEU A 51 -6.21 0.15 0.42
C LEU A 51 -6.02 1.32 1.39
N ALA A 52 -6.41 1.14 2.66
CA ALA A 52 -6.25 2.17 3.68
C ALA A 52 -4.77 2.51 3.93
N ILE A 53 -3.88 1.51 3.98
CA ILE A 53 -2.43 1.71 4.08
C ILE A 53 -1.92 2.53 2.89
N CYS A 54 -2.32 2.18 1.65
CA CYS A 54 -1.92 2.94 0.46
C CYS A 54 -2.39 4.39 0.50
N GLN A 55 -3.64 4.64 0.93
CA GLN A 55 -4.20 5.98 1.06
C GLN A 55 -3.43 6.81 2.11
N ARG A 56 -3.24 6.27 3.31
CA ARG A 56 -2.48 6.93 4.38
C ARG A 56 -1.04 7.20 3.96
N ALA A 57 -0.40 6.22 3.34
CA ALA A 57 0.97 6.35 2.87
C ALA A 57 1.12 7.46 1.81
N SER A 58 0.21 7.52 0.84
CA SER A 58 0.19 8.60 -0.14
C SER A 58 0.00 9.96 0.53
N GLN A 59 -0.86 10.04 1.56
CA GLN A 59 -1.12 11.26 2.30
C GLN A 59 0.10 11.73 3.10
N ARG A 60 0.83 10.81 3.76
CA ARG A 60 2.10 11.12 4.44
C ARG A 60 3.16 11.59 3.45
N LEU A 61 3.25 10.94 2.28
CA LEU A 61 4.20 11.33 1.23
C LEU A 61 3.96 12.75 0.71
N LEU A 62 2.69 13.15 0.58
CA LEU A 62 2.29 14.52 0.25
C LEU A 62 2.70 15.52 1.34
N GLN A 63 2.55 15.14 2.62
CA GLN A 63 2.95 15.98 3.76
C GLN A 63 4.47 16.11 3.91
N ALA A 64 5.22 15.05 3.60
CA ALA A 64 6.69 15.03 3.72
C ALA A 64 7.42 15.73 2.55
N ASN A 65 6.76 15.97 1.43
CA ASN A 65 7.30 16.69 0.27
C ASN A 65 6.77 18.13 0.13
N GLY A 66 6.16 18.69 1.20
CA GLY A 66 5.61 20.04 1.26
C GLY A 66 6.55 21.06 1.90
#